data_AF-A0A452EIM1-F1
#
_entry.id   AF-A0A452EIM1-F1
#
_cell.length_a   1.000
_cell.length_b   1.000
_cell.length_c   1.000
_cell.angle_alpha   90.00
_cell.angle_beta   90.00
_cell.angle_gamma   90.00
#
_symmetry.space_group_name_H-M   'P 1'
#
loop_
_entity.id
_entity.type
_entity.pdbx_description
1 polymer ?
#
loop_
_entity_poly.entity_id
_entity_poly.type
_entity_poly.pdbx_seq_one_letter_code
_entity_poly.pdbx_strand_id
1 'polypeptide(L)'
;EGSLCAQLCLNNLLQEEYFRPGELSSVAHQLGENGRRSASEDYHTFLQQPSGNMDHRAFYSIQVINNALKVQSLELILFSTPECQKVGL
;
A
#
# COMPACT_ATOMS: atom_id res chain seq x y z
N GLU A 1 -4.98 -16.36 -2.42
CA GLU A 1 -5.65 -15.91 -1.18
C GLU A 1 -5.11 -14.58 -0.65
N GLY A 2 -3.77 -14.37 -0.59
CA GLY A 2 -3.21 -13.09 -0.10
C GLY A 2 -3.71 -11.86 -0.87
N SER A 3 -3.87 -11.97 -2.20
CA SER A 3 -4.38 -10.86 -3.02
C SER A 3 -5.79 -10.39 -2.66
N LEU A 4 -6.61 -11.30 -2.11
CA LEU A 4 -8.02 -11.05 -1.83
C LEU A 4 -8.21 -10.30 -0.52
N CYS A 5 -7.28 -10.39 0.46
CA CYS A 5 -7.51 -9.76 1.76
C CYS A 5 -7.47 -8.23 1.68
N ALA A 6 -6.50 -7.67 0.95
CA ALA A 6 -6.42 -6.22 0.73
C ALA A 6 -7.60 -5.72 -0.11
N GLN A 7 -7.96 -6.47 -1.15
CA GLN A 7 -9.10 -6.14 -2.00
C GLN A 7 -10.41 -6.11 -1.19
N LEU A 8 -10.71 -7.18 -0.47
CA LEU A 8 -11.92 -7.29 0.34
C LEU A 8 -11.95 -6.23 1.44
N CYS A 9 -10.81 -5.97 2.08
CA CYS A 9 -10.69 -4.92 3.10
C CYS A 9 -11.07 -3.53 2.53
N LEU A 10 -10.47 -3.14 1.41
CA LEU A 10 -10.72 -1.84 0.79
C LEU A 10 -12.14 -1.73 0.23
N ASN A 11 -12.63 -2.76 -0.45
CA ASN A 11 -13.98 -2.73 -1.03
C ASN A 11 -15.07 -2.74 0.04
N ASN A 12 -14.87 -3.45 1.16
CA ASN A 12 -15.79 -3.41 2.28
C ASN A 12 -15.77 -2.05 2.99
N LEU A 13 -14.59 -1.44 3.14
CA LEU A 13 -14.46 -0.10 3.72
C LEU A 13 -15.18 0.95 2.88
N LEU A 14 -15.06 0.88 1.55
CA LEU A 14 -15.69 1.80 0.61
C LEU A 14 -17.14 1.45 0.28
N GLN A 15 -17.58 0.26 0.69
CA GLN A 15 -18.91 -0.31 0.38
C GLN A 15 -19.20 -0.44 -1.12
N GLU A 16 -18.15 -0.63 -1.94
CA GLU A 16 -18.22 -0.77 -3.40
C GLU A 16 -17.08 -1.66 -3.92
N GLU A 17 -17.26 -2.30 -5.08
CA GLU A 17 -16.22 -3.06 -5.77
C GLU A 17 -15.22 -2.17 -6.52
N TYR A 18 -14.58 -1.24 -5.80
CA TYR A 18 -13.68 -0.26 -6.41
C TYR A 18 -12.36 -0.87 -6.88
N PHE A 19 -11.78 -1.80 -6.12
CA PHE A 19 -10.48 -2.38 -6.41
C PHE A 19 -10.55 -3.82 -6.89
N ARG A 20 -9.68 -4.12 -7.85
CA ARG A 20 -9.32 -5.48 -8.30
C ARG A 20 -7.90 -5.83 -7.88
N PRO A 21 -7.54 -7.12 -7.76
CA PRO A 21 -6.20 -7.56 -7.38
C PRO A 21 -5.08 -6.98 -8.27
N GLY A 22 -5.32 -6.90 -9.58
CA GLY A 22 -4.34 -6.38 -10.55
C GLY A 22 -4.03 -4.89 -10.35
N GLU A 23 -5.00 -4.11 -9.86
CA GLU A 23 -4.82 -2.69 -9.59
C GLU A 23 -3.94 -2.49 -8.34
N LEU A 24 -4.15 -3.29 -7.29
CA LEU A 24 -3.31 -3.27 -6.09
C LEU A 24 -1.88 -3.72 -6.38
N SER A 25 -1.70 -4.73 -7.25
CA SER A 25 -0.37 -5.12 -7.74
C SER A 25 0.30 -4.01 -8.54
N SER A 26 -0.45 -3.25 -9.33
CA SER A 26 0.08 -2.10 -10.07
C SER A 26 0.56 -0.99 -9.12
N VAL A 27 -0.21 -0.69 -8.08
CA VAL A 27 0.19 0.27 -7.02
C VAL A 27 1.46 -0.20 -6.31
N ALA A 28 1.54 -1.48 -5.95
CA ALA A 28 2.73 -2.05 -5.30
C ALA A 28 3.99 -1.94 -6.16
N HIS A 29 3.85 -2.18 -7.48
CA HIS A 29 4.94 -2.04 -8.44
C HIS A 29 5.43 -0.59 -8.55
N GLN A 30 4.50 0.36 -8.72
CA GLN A 30 4.80 1.79 -8.80
C GLN A 30 5.53 2.30 -7.55
N LEU A 31 5.10 1.85 -6.37
CA LEU A 31 5.78 2.19 -5.11
C LEU A 31 7.21 1.64 -5.05
N GLY A 32 7.42 0.43 -5.58
CA GLY A 32 8.75 -0.14 -5.74
C GLY A 32 9.65 0.68 -6.65
N GLU A 33 9.14 1.09 -7.82
CA GLU A 33 9.88 1.93 -8.76
C GLU A 33 10.21 3.32 -8.19
N ASN A 34 9.24 3.96 -7.53
CA ASN A 34 9.44 5.29 -6.93
C ASN A 34 10.46 5.24 -5.78
N GLY A 35 10.41 4.20 -4.94
CA GLY A 35 11.43 3.99 -3.91
C GLY A 35 12.83 3.83 -4.51
N ARG A 36 12.96 3.15 -5.65
CA ARG A 36 14.25 2.96 -6.36
C ARG A 36 14.79 4.25 -6.97
N ARG A 37 13.92 5.13 -7.45
CA ARG A 37 14.33 6.45 -7.98
C ARG A 37 14.86 7.38 -6.87
N SER A 38 14.32 7.26 -5.65
CA SER A 38 14.74 8.08 -4.51
C SER A 38 15.99 7.56 -3.78
N ALA A 39 16.37 6.30 -3.99
CA ALA A 39 17.58 5.70 -3.42
C ALA A 39 18.81 6.03 -4.30
N SER A 40 19.45 7.19 -4.07
CA SER A 40 20.56 7.67 -4.90
C SER A 40 21.94 7.07 -4.59
N GLU A 41 22.12 6.35 -3.48
CA GLU A 41 23.47 6.02 -2.99
C GLU A 41 23.91 4.56 -3.17
N ASP A 42 22.98 3.62 -3.43
CA ASP A 42 23.30 2.20 -3.68
C ASP A 42 22.44 1.60 -4.82
N TYR A 43 22.38 2.34 -5.93
CA TYR A 43 21.51 2.07 -7.08
C TYR A 43 21.56 0.60 -7.57
N HIS A 44 22.76 0.00 -7.65
CA HIS A 44 22.91 -1.38 -8.13
C HIS A 44 22.33 -2.44 -7.18
N THR A 45 22.49 -2.27 -5.86
CA THR A 45 21.97 -3.20 -4.85
C THR A 45 20.46 -3.02 -4.69
N PHE A 46 19.98 -1.78 -4.75
CA PHE A 46 18.58 -1.42 -4.56
C PHE A 46 17.69 -1.77 -5.78
N LEU A 47 18.25 -1.73 -7.00
CA LEU A 47 17.55 -2.20 -8.21
C LEU A 47 17.25 -3.70 -8.18
N GLN A 48 18.13 -4.52 -7.59
CA GLN A 48 17.95 -5.98 -7.53
C GLN A 48 17.01 -6.43 -6.42
N GLN A 49 16.72 -5.59 -5.42
CA GLN A 49 15.81 -5.97 -4.36
C GLN A 49 14.36 -5.98 -4.86
N PRO A 50 13.61 -7.08 -4.65
CA PRO A 50 12.18 -7.09 -4.92
C PRO A 50 11.51 -6.01 -4.07
N SER A 51 10.50 -5.33 -4.63
CA SER A 51 9.78 -4.30 -3.89
C SER A 51 9.11 -4.96 -2.68
N GLY A 52 9.44 -4.52 -1.47
CA GLY A 52 8.86 -5.03 -0.22
C GLY A 52 7.35 -4.74 -0.04
N ASN A 53 6.67 -4.29 -1.10
CA ASN A 53 5.27 -3.89 -1.10
C ASN A 53 4.31 -5.01 -1.53
N MET A 54 4.82 -6.10 -2.11
CA MET A 54 4.03 -7.28 -2.45
C MET A 54 4.89 -8.54 -2.36
N ASP A 55 4.41 -9.59 -1.70
CA ASP A 55 5.08 -10.90 -1.66
C ASP A 55 4.59 -11.86 -2.76
N HIS A 56 5.22 -13.04 -2.86
CA HIS A 56 4.86 -14.08 -3.84
C HIS A 56 3.46 -14.69 -3.64
N ARG A 57 2.83 -14.48 -2.48
CA ARG A 57 1.46 -14.90 -2.16
C ARG A 57 0.45 -13.77 -2.37
N ALA A 58 0.92 -12.62 -2.86
CA ALA A 58 0.19 -11.37 -3.05
C ALA A 58 -0.35 -10.76 -1.75
N PHE A 59 0.36 -10.90 -0.64
CA PHE A 59 0.17 -10.01 0.51
C PHE A 59 0.78 -8.65 0.19
N TYR A 60 0.03 -7.60 0.48
CA TYR A 60 0.43 -6.23 0.19
C TYR A 60 0.85 -5.50 1.47
N SER A 61 1.84 -4.61 1.37
CA SER A 61 2.23 -3.75 2.48
C SER A 61 1.17 -2.68 2.78
N ILE A 62 1.24 -2.09 3.98
CA ILE A 62 0.37 -0.97 4.35
C ILE A 62 0.54 0.25 3.43
N GLN A 63 1.70 0.41 2.78
CA GLN A 63 1.92 1.49 1.83
C GLN A 63 1.03 1.34 0.58
N VAL A 64 0.77 0.10 0.14
CA VAL A 64 -0.15 -0.17 -0.98
C VAL A 64 -1.56 0.26 -0.61
N ILE A 65 -2.02 -0.12 0.59
CA ILE A 65 -3.36 0.24 1.11
C ILE A 65 -3.50 1.77 1.21
N ASN A 66 -2.52 2.45 1.78
CA ASN A 66 -2.53 3.91 1.90
C ASN A 66 -2.59 4.61 0.54
N ASN A 67 -1.82 4.14 -0.46
CA ASN A 67 -1.84 4.76 -1.79
C ASN A 67 -3.13 4.48 -2.55
N ALA A 68 -3.73 3.31 -2.37
CA ALA A 68 -5.05 3.01 -2.92
C ALA A 68 -6.12 3.99 -2.37
N LEU A 69 -6.12 4.25 -1.07
CA LEU A 69 -7.04 5.20 -0.43
C LEU A 69 -6.85 6.64 -0.90
N LYS A 70 -5.62 7.07 -1.20
CA LYS A 70 -5.34 8.41 -1.74
C LYS A 70 -6.02 8.67 -3.08
N VAL A 71 -6.21 7.65 -3.92
CA VAL A 71 -6.98 7.78 -5.18
C VAL A 71 -8.43 8.16 -4.88
N GLN A 72 -8.96 7.73 -3.73
CA GLN A 72 -10.29 8.12 -3.23
C GLN A 72 -10.30 9.40 -2.41
N SER A 73 -9.20 10.16 -2.40
CA SER A 73 -9.03 11.33 -1.53
C SER A 73 -9.20 11.03 -0.04
N LEU A 74 -8.88 9.79 0.37
CA LEU A 74 -8.87 9.35 1.76
C LEU A 74 -7.43 9.24 2.28
N GLU A 75 -7.26 9.51 3.56
CA GLU A 75 -5.98 9.40 4.26
C GLU A 75 -6.02 8.29 5.32
N LEU A 76 -4.99 7.46 5.36
CA LEU A 76 -4.81 6.45 6.40
C LEU A 76 -3.94 7.02 7.52
N ILE A 77 -4.53 7.15 8.71
CA ILE A 77 -3.85 7.58 9.93
C ILE A 77 -3.74 6.39 10.88
N LEU A 78 -2.56 6.18 11.45
CA LEU A 78 -2.35 5.15 12.46
C LEU A 78 -2.99 5.58 13.77
N PHE A 79 -3.86 4.75 14.33
CA PHE A 79 -4.56 5.06 15.58
C PHE A 79 -3.61 5.26 16.77
N SER A 80 -2.43 4.63 16.75
CA SER A 80 -1.39 4.78 17.77
C SER A 80 -0.68 6.14 17.74
N THR A 81 -0.99 7.01 16.78
CA THR A 81 -0.41 8.35 16.71
C THR A 81 -0.93 9.25 17.83
N PRO A 82 -0.08 10.13 18.39
CA PRO A 82 -0.50 11.07 19.43
C PRO A 82 -1.69 11.94 19.03
N GLU A 83 -1.84 12.22 17.73
CA GLU A 83 -2.92 12.99 17.15
C GLU A 83 -4.26 12.30 17.36
N CYS A 84 -4.37 10.99 17.06
CA CYS A 84 -5.60 10.21 17.26
C CYS A 84 -5.94 10.02 18.75
N GLN A 85 -4.93 9.80 19.60
CA GLN A 85 -5.13 9.58 21.04
C GLN A 85 -5.73 10.81 21.75
N LYS A 86 -5.50 12.01 21.22
CA LYS A 86 -6.06 13.26 21.76
C LYS A 86 -7.53 13.48 21.42
N VAL A 87 -8.05 12.79 20.41
CA VAL A 87 -9.45 12.94 19.96
C VAL A 87 -10.42 12.13 20.83
N GLY A 88 -9.92 11.29 21.75
CA GLY A 88 -10.76 10.52 22.68
C GLY A 88 -11.65 9.47 22.00
N LEU A 89 -11.19 8.93 20.88
CA LEU A 89 -11.73 7.70 20.28
C LEU A 89 -11.26 6.47 21.06
#